data_AF-A0A7J8J6B3-F1
#
_entry.id   AF-A0A7J8J6B3-F1
#
_cell.length_a   1.000
_cell.length_b   1.000
_cell.length_c   1.000
_cell.angle_alpha   90.00
_cell.angle_beta   90.00
_cell.angle_gamma   90.00
#
_symmetry.space_group_name_H-M   'P 1'
#
loop_
_entity.id
_entity.type
_entity.pdbx_description
1 polymer ?
#
loop_
_entity_poly.entity_id
_entity_poly.type
_entity_poly.pdbx_seq_one_letter_code
_entity_poly.pdbx_strand_id
1 'polypeptide(L)'
;MGTLDSAQWARTAAPEAQPDWDHHSEEGRAALQRYRDALLRRFLVGAQWPTNISKVANVTQRPDECPGAFYKCLCEAFQIYTLFDPEGPDNQRMVNTAFISQSASDIRKKLQKLEGFAGMNISQLIEIANKVYSNREETVEQEARKRMEKKAALLAAALEKPLPPRKGQRPEGKNNLHTGV
;
A
#
# COMPACT_ATOMS: atom_id res chain seq x y z
N MET A 1 49.09 -13.23 -11.50
CA MET A 1 47.82 -12.91 -10.81
C MET A 1 47.97 -13.33 -9.35
N GLY A 2 48.56 -12.46 -8.52
CA GLY A 2 48.85 -12.76 -7.12
C GLY A 2 47.59 -12.61 -6.27
N THR A 3 47.26 -13.63 -5.50
CA THR A 3 46.25 -13.59 -4.45
C THR A 3 46.67 -12.53 -3.42
N LEU A 4 46.10 -11.32 -3.49
CA LEU A 4 46.25 -10.33 -2.43
C LEU A 4 45.61 -10.95 -1.18
N ASP A 5 46.45 -11.32 -0.23
CA ASP A 5 46.07 -11.96 1.02
C ASP A 5 44.97 -11.14 1.70
N SER A 6 43.78 -11.72 1.77
CA SER A 6 42.60 -11.07 2.29
C SER A 6 42.74 -10.70 3.78
N ALA A 7 43.65 -11.36 4.49
CA ALA A 7 43.96 -11.05 5.87
C ALA A 7 44.92 -9.85 6.01
N GLN A 8 45.81 -9.62 5.03
CA GLN A 8 46.76 -8.51 5.06
C GLN A 8 46.13 -7.16 4.72
N TRP A 9 45.18 -7.10 3.77
CA TRP A 9 44.47 -5.83 3.52
C TRP A 9 43.64 -5.40 4.72
N ALA A 10 43.03 -6.34 5.45
CA ALA A 10 42.17 -6.04 6.59
C ALA A 10 42.98 -5.45 7.77
N ARG A 11 44.18 -5.96 8.02
CA ARG A 11 45.07 -5.45 9.08
C ARG A 11 45.62 -4.06 8.78
N THR A 12 45.93 -3.77 7.51
CA THR A 12 46.44 -2.46 7.07
C THR A 12 45.31 -1.44 6.95
N ALA A 13 44.10 -1.88 6.60
CA ALA A 13 42.94 -1.00 6.46
C ALA A 13 42.24 -0.70 7.79
N ALA A 14 42.26 -1.60 8.78
CA ALA A 14 41.61 -1.44 10.08
C ALA A 14 42.57 -1.74 11.25
N PRO A 15 43.53 -0.84 11.57
CA PRO A 15 44.44 -1.03 12.69
C PRO A 15 43.68 -1.07 14.02
N GLU A 16 44.13 -1.93 14.94
CA GLU A 16 43.54 -2.11 16.28
C GLU A 16 43.99 -1.02 17.27
N ALA A 17 45.18 -0.45 17.05
CA ALA A 17 45.70 0.69 17.80
C ALA A 17 45.49 1.99 17.02
N GLN A 18 45.47 3.12 17.72
CA GLN A 18 45.34 4.44 17.10
C GLN A 18 46.51 4.68 16.13
N PRO A 19 46.24 4.86 14.82
CA PRO A 19 47.28 5.13 13.84
C PRO A 19 47.67 6.61 13.85
N ASP A 20 48.95 6.89 13.59
CA ASP A 20 49.51 8.25 13.47
C ASP A 20 49.27 8.80 12.05
N TRP A 21 48.02 8.80 11.57
CA TRP A 21 47.69 9.30 10.24
C TRP A 21 47.64 10.82 10.22
N ASP A 22 48.45 11.44 9.37
CA ASP A 22 48.30 12.87 9.07
C ASP A 22 47.07 13.11 8.19
N HIS A 23 45.99 13.61 8.80
CA HIS A 23 44.73 13.91 8.13
C HIS A 23 44.83 15.01 7.06
N HIS A 24 45.90 15.80 7.06
CA HIS A 24 46.14 16.87 6.08
C HIS A 24 46.91 16.37 4.85
N SER A 25 47.54 15.19 4.91
CA SER A 25 48.16 14.51 3.77
C SER A 25 47.15 13.77 2.89
N GLU A 26 47.50 13.56 1.61
CA GLU A 26 46.67 12.76 0.70
C GLU A 26 46.64 11.28 1.13
N GLU A 27 47.78 10.78 1.56
CA GLU A 27 47.98 9.42 2.06
C GLU A 27 47.14 9.16 3.31
N GLY A 28 47.11 10.09 4.26
CA GLY A 28 46.32 9.98 5.48
C GLY A 28 44.81 10.11 5.25
N ARG A 29 44.37 10.94 4.29
CA ARG A 29 42.97 10.95 3.85
C ARG A 29 42.56 9.63 3.19
N ALA A 30 43.41 9.08 2.33
CA ALA A 30 43.17 7.79 1.70
C ALA A 30 43.15 6.65 2.73
N ALA A 31 44.02 6.69 3.75
CA ALA A 31 44.03 5.73 4.85
C ALA A 31 42.75 5.81 5.68
N LEU A 32 42.27 7.02 6.00
CA LEU A 32 41.02 7.24 6.71
C LEU A 32 39.81 6.70 5.92
N GLN A 33 39.79 6.90 4.60
CA GLN A 33 38.71 6.37 3.75
C GLN A 33 38.71 4.84 3.77
N ARG A 34 39.87 4.19 3.61
CA ARG A 34 40.01 2.73 3.70
C ARG A 34 39.56 2.19 5.06
N TYR A 35 39.85 2.91 6.14
CA TYR A 35 39.41 2.56 7.49
C TYR A 35 37.90 2.60 7.65
N ARG A 36 37.26 3.67 7.19
CA ARG A 36 35.80 3.80 7.21
C ARG A 36 35.13 2.69 6.40
N ASP A 37 35.65 2.41 5.20
CA ASP A 37 35.13 1.34 4.34
C ASP A 37 35.31 -0.04 4.98
N ALA A 38 36.46 -0.31 5.60
CA ALA A 38 36.72 -1.56 6.30
C ALA A 38 35.83 -1.73 7.53
N LEU A 39 35.60 -0.67 8.30
CA LEU A 39 34.66 -0.68 9.44
C LEU A 39 33.23 -0.93 8.98
N LEU A 40 32.76 -0.24 7.94
CA LEU A 40 31.43 -0.46 7.37
C LEU A 40 31.28 -1.88 6.84
N ARG A 41 32.26 -2.40 6.12
CA ARG A 41 32.25 -3.80 5.64
C ARG A 41 32.27 -4.79 6.78
N ARG A 42 33.13 -4.62 7.79
CA ARG A 42 33.20 -5.50 8.96
C ARG A 42 31.91 -5.44 9.77
N PHE A 43 31.32 -4.26 9.92
CA PHE A 43 30.03 -4.07 10.55
C PHE A 43 28.92 -4.74 9.73
N LEU A 44 28.86 -4.58 8.41
CA LEU A 44 27.85 -5.22 7.57
C LEU A 44 28.00 -6.76 7.49
N VAL A 45 29.24 -7.27 7.51
CA VAL A 45 29.53 -8.72 7.48
C VAL A 45 29.34 -9.36 8.86
N GLY A 46 29.67 -8.64 9.95
CA GLY A 46 29.59 -9.13 11.33
C GLY A 46 28.25 -8.84 12.02
N ALA A 47 27.53 -7.80 11.59
CA ALA A 47 26.16 -7.61 11.98
C ALA A 47 25.33 -8.64 11.22
N GLN A 48 24.99 -9.72 11.91
CA GLN A 48 23.72 -10.37 11.69
C GLN A 48 22.64 -9.34 12.03
N TRP A 49 22.41 -8.36 11.16
CA TRP A 49 21.16 -7.61 11.19
C TRP A 49 20.09 -8.69 11.09
N PRO A 50 19.26 -8.91 12.12
CA PRO A 50 18.20 -9.87 11.97
C PRO A 50 17.28 -9.31 10.90
N THR A 51 17.41 -9.80 9.67
CA THR A 51 16.52 -9.50 8.56
C THR A 51 15.12 -9.78 9.08
N ASN A 52 14.39 -8.74 9.45
CA ASN A 52 13.14 -8.90 10.17
C ASN A 52 12.02 -9.06 9.15
N ILE A 53 12.08 -10.20 8.44
CA ILE A 53 11.09 -10.58 7.44
C ILE A 53 9.70 -10.69 8.09
N SER A 54 9.63 -11.03 9.38
CA SER A 54 8.37 -11.04 10.12
C SER A 54 7.71 -9.65 10.18
N LYS A 55 8.49 -8.56 10.31
CA LYS A 55 7.95 -7.19 10.25
C LYS A 55 7.44 -6.84 8.86
N VAL A 56 8.18 -7.24 7.81
CA VAL A 56 7.74 -7.05 6.42
C VAL A 56 6.46 -7.84 6.12
N ALA A 57 6.38 -9.08 6.60
CA ALA A 57 5.21 -9.94 6.41
C ALA A 57 3.93 -9.43 7.08
N ASN A 58 4.06 -8.57 8.10
CA ASN A 58 2.92 -7.93 8.76
C ASN A 58 2.39 -6.71 8.00
N VAL A 59 3.10 -6.23 6.98
CA VAL A 59 2.61 -5.16 6.11
C VAL A 59 1.60 -5.78 5.16
N THR A 60 0.35 -5.33 5.24
CA THR A 60 -0.73 -5.81 4.36
C THR A 60 -1.52 -4.63 3.85
N GLN A 61 -1.98 -4.72 2.60
CA GLN A 61 -2.76 -3.67 1.98
C GLN A 61 -4.05 -3.43 2.77
N ARG A 62 -4.28 -2.17 3.14
CA ARG A 62 -5.54 -1.77 3.81
C ARG A 62 -6.70 -1.75 2.80
N PRO A 63 -7.95 -1.92 3.24
CA PRO A 63 -9.11 -1.90 2.33
C PRO A 63 -9.21 -0.61 1.51
N ASP A 64 -8.88 0.53 2.10
CA ASP A 64 -8.96 1.88 1.53
C ASP A 64 -7.65 2.35 0.87
N GLU A 65 -6.62 1.50 0.86
CA GLU A 65 -5.32 1.83 0.32
C GLU A 65 -5.21 1.39 -1.14
N CYS A 66 -4.83 2.31 -2.03
CA CYS A 66 -4.63 1.96 -3.42
C CYS A 66 -3.37 1.08 -3.59
N PRO A 67 -3.38 0.13 -4.54
CA PRO A 67 -2.27 -0.81 -4.74
C PRO A 67 -0.89 -0.15 -4.93
N GLY A 68 -0.83 1.00 -5.59
CA GLY A 68 0.42 1.75 -5.76
C GLY A 68 0.95 2.36 -4.45
N ALA A 69 0.07 2.82 -3.56
CA ALA A 69 0.47 3.29 -2.23
C ALA A 69 0.96 2.13 -1.36
N PHE A 70 0.24 1.01 -1.38
CA PHE A 70 0.65 -0.21 -0.70
C PHE A 70 2.04 -0.70 -1.13
N TYR A 71 2.34 -0.69 -2.43
CA TYR A 71 3.67 -1.04 -2.92
C TYR A 71 4.77 -0.15 -2.34
N LYS A 72 4.54 1.18 -2.24
CA LYS A 72 5.51 2.09 -1.62
C LYS A 72 5.75 1.76 -0.15
N CYS A 73 4.68 1.55 0.62
CA CYS A 73 4.79 1.13 2.02
C CYS A 73 5.51 -0.22 2.17
N LEU A 74 5.31 -1.14 1.23
CA LEU A 74 6.02 -2.41 1.20
C LEU A 74 7.52 -2.22 0.94
N CYS A 75 7.90 -1.40 -0.04
CA CYS A 75 9.30 -1.04 -0.30
C CYS A 75 9.97 -0.36 0.90
N GLU A 76 9.28 0.60 1.53
CA GLU A 76 9.77 1.25 2.75
C GLU A 76 10.01 0.23 3.87
N ALA A 77 9.10 -0.73 4.05
CA ALA A 77 9.28 -1.79 5.03
C ALA A 77 10.50 -2.69 4.72
N PHE A 78 10.72 -3.04 3.46
CA PHE A 78 11.93 -3.75 3.05
C PHE A 78 13.18 -2.92 3.36
N GLN A 79 13.20 -1.62 3.07
CA GLN A 79 14.34 -0.75 3.34
C GLN A 79 14.61 -0.55 4.84
N ILE A 80 13.56 -0.51 5.67
CA ILE A 80 13.68 -0.30 7.12
C ILE A 80 14.07 -1.58 7.85
N TYR A 81 13.47 -2.71 7.48
CA TYR A 81 13.57 -3.96 8.25
C TYR A 81 14.49 -5.01 7.63
N THR A 82 15.01 -4.74 6.43
CA THR A 82 15.94 -5.64 5.72
C THR A 82 17.10 -4.84 5.12
N LEU A 83 18.22 -5.52 4.86
CA LEU A 83 19.35 -4.94 4.13
C LEU A 83 19.19 -5.00 2.61
N PHE A 84 18.02 -5.43 2.13
CA PHE A 84 17.76 -5.61 0.70
C PHE A 84 17.26 -4.30 0.09
N ASP A 85 17.84 -3.93 -1.04
CA ASP A 85 17.25 -2.91 -1.90
C ASP A 85 16.04 -3.51 -2.64
N PRO A 86 14.80 -3.14 -2.31
CA PRO A 86 13.62 -3.71 -2.96
C PRO A 86 13.54 -3.38 -4.45
N GLU A 87 14.21 -2.32 -4.92
CA GLU A 87 14.23 -1.92 -6.34
C GLU A 87 15.34 -2.61 -7.13
N GLY A 88 16.28 -3.27 -6.44
CA GLY A 88 17.34 -4.05 -7.06
C GLY A 88 16.79 -5.27 -7.84
N PRO A 89 17.34 -5.57 -9.03
CA PRO A 89 16.81 -6.62 -9.92
C PRO A 89 16.77 -8.00 -9.26
N ASP A 90 17.75 -8.30 -8.40
CA ASP A 90 17.84 -9.59 -7.69
C ASP A 90 16.73 -9.77 -6.64
N ASN A 91 16.16 -8.66 -6.14
CA ASN A 91 15.19 -8.66 -5.05
C ASN A 91 13.74 -8.54 -5.54
N GLN A 92 13.52 -8.12 -6.79
CA GLN A 92 12.19 -7.91 -7.38
C GLN A 92 11.27 -9.13 -7.28
N ARG A 93 11.81 -10.34 -7.44
CA ARG A 93 10.99 -11.57 -7.32
C ARG A 93 10.38 -11.72 -5.92
N MET A 94 11.14 -11.41 -4.88
CA MET A 94 10.67 -11.46 -3.50
C MET A 94 9.63 -10.37 -3.24
N VAL A 95 9.89 -9.15 -3.69
CA VAL A 95 8.95 -8.02 -3.54
C VAL A 95 7.64 -8.28 -4.27
N ASN A 96 7.67 -8.83 -5.49
CA ASN A 96 6.47 -9.20 -6.26
C ASN A 96 5.65 -10.27 -5.53
N THR A 97 6.33 -11.27 -4.94
CA THR A 97 5.68 -12.33 -4.18
C THR A 97 5.01 -11.78 -2.91
N ALA A 98 5.69 -10.87 -2.20
CA ALA A 98 5.14 -10.16 -1.05
C ALA A 98 3.92 -9.32 -1.45
N PHE A 99 4.03 -8.51 -2.52
CA PHE A 99 2.93 -7.71 -3.05
C PHE A 99 1.68 -8.55 -3.32
N ILE A 100 1.81 -9.69 -4.01
CA ILE A 100 0.67 -10.57 -4.32
C ILE A 100 0.05 -11.15 -3.04
N SER A 101 0.89 -11.68 -2.14
CA SER A 101 0.41 -12.39 -0.94
C SER A 101 -0.20 -11.46 0.11
N GLN A 102 0.31 -10.22 0.21
CA GLN A 102 -0.07 -9.23 1.21
C GLN A 102 -1.08 -8.19 0.70
N SER A 103 -1.42 -8.23 -0.60
CA SER A 103 -2.53 -7.46 -1.18
C SER A 103 -3.87 -7.81 -0.54
N ALA A 104 -4.84 -6.90 -0.69
CA ALA A 104 -6.22 -7.11 -0.27
C ALA A 104 -6.82 -8.39 -0.88
N SER A 105 -7.78 -9.01 -0.19
CA SER A 105 -8.17 -10.40 -0.49
C SER A 105 -8.74 -10.64 -1.90
N ASP A 106 -9.48 -9.67 -2.43
CA ASP A 106 -10.02 -9.61 -3.79
C ASP A 106 -8.90 -9.49 -4.84
N ILE A 107 -7.96 -8.58 -4.60
CA ILE A 107 -6.78 -8.35 -5.45
C ILE A 107 -5.88 -9.58 -5.47
N ARG A 108 -5.53 -10.11 -4.29
CA ARG A 108 -4.73 -11.33 -4.15
C ARG A 108 -5.34 -12.50 -4.92
N LYS A 109 -6.65 -12.73 -4.75
CA LYS A 109 -7.37 -13.78 -5.48
C LYS A 109 -7.33 -13.58 -6.99
N LYS A 110 -7.39 -12.33 -7.46
CA LYS A 110 -7.28 -12.03 -8.90
C LYS A 110 -5.87 -12.31 -9.41
N LEU A 111 -4.84 -11.82 -8.73
CA LEU A 111 -3.44 -11.97 -9.13
C LEU A 111 -2.99 -13.44 -9.14
N GLN A 112 -3.38 -14.22 -8.12
CA GLN A 112 -3.04 -15.65 -8.03
C GLN A 112 -3.68 -16.53 -9.11
N LYS A 113 -4.79 -16.08 -9.72
CA LYS A 113 -5.48 -16.80 -10.80
C LYS A 113 -4.89 -16.54 -12.18
N LEU A 114 -3.98 -15.58 -12.32
CA LEU A 114 -3.38 -15.27 -13.61
C LEU A 114 -2.33 -16.32 -13.93
N GLU A 115 -2.51 -17.02 -15.06
CA GLU A 115 -1.46 -17.87 -15.61
C GLU A 115 -0.21 -17.02 -15.87
N GLY A 116 0.94 -17.47 -15.38
CA GLY A 116 2.21 -16.76 -15.57
C GLY A 116 2.49 -15.59 -14.62
N PHE A 117 1.77 -15.43 -13.50
CA PHE A 117 2.07 -14.34 -12.54
C PHE A 117 3.52 -14.35 -12.03
N ALA A 118 4.17 -15.52 -12.00
CA ALA A 118 5.57 -15.67 -11.61
C ALA A 118 6.55 -14.95 -12.54
N GLY A 119 6.14 -14.63 -13.77
CA GLY A 119 6.94 -13.88 -14.76
C GLY A 119 6.56 -12.40 -14.89
N MET A 120 5.55 -11.92 -14.15
CA MET A 120 5.11 -10.53 -14.22
C MET A 120 6.05 -9.62 -13.41
N ASN A 121 6.33 -8.44 -13.96
CA ASN A 121 7.03 -7.39 -13.23
C ASN A 121 6.05 -6.62 -12.32
N ILE A 122 6.61 -5.80 -11.41
CA ILE A 122 5.81 -5.09 -10.42
C ILE A 122 4.80 -4.13 -11.05
N SER A 123 5.17 -3.43 -12.12
CA SER A 123 4.29 -2.47 -12.80
C SER A 123 3.04 -3.14 -13.36
N GLN A 124 3.21 -4.33 -13.97
CA GLN A 124 2.09 -5.12 -14.46
C GLN A 124 1.17 -5.58 -13.32
N LEU A 125 1.74 -6.03 -12.20
CA LEU A 125 0.97 -6.45 -11.03
C LEU A 125 0.16 -5.28 -10.44
N ILE A 126 0.78 -4.10 -10.31
CA ILE A 126 0.12 -2.87 -9.83
C ILE A 126 -1.00 -2.45 -10.78
N GLU A 127 -0.79 -2.50 -12.10
CA GLU A 127 -1.82 -2.13 -13.08
C GLU A 127 -3.08 -3.01 -12.93
N ILE A 128 -2.89 -4.32 -12.80
CA ILE A 128 -4.00 -5.26 -12.65
C ILE A 128 -4.69 -5.07 -11.29
N ALA A 129 -3.90 -4.88 -10.22
CA ALA A 129 -4.43 -4.60 -8.90
C ALA A 129 -5.27 -3.31 -8.88
N ASN A 130 -4.81 -2.25 -9.56
CA ASN A 130 -5.53 -0.99 -9.68
C ASN A 130 -6.87 -1.17 -10.39
N LYS A 131 -6.94 -1.99 -11.46
CA LYS A 131 -8.21 -2.30 -12.13
C LYS A 131 -9.22 -2.96 -11.18
N VAL A 132 -8.77 -3.89 -10.34
CA VAL A 132 -9.64 -4.54 -9.34
C VAL A 132 -10.09 -3.54 -8.29
N TYR A 133 -9.18 -2.72 -7.78
CA TYR A 133 -9.46 -1.69 -6.78
C TYR A 133 -10.50 -0.69 -7.29
N SER A 134 -10.30 -0.12 -8.49
CA SER A 134 -11.23 0.85 -9.08
C SER A 134 -12.62 0.27 -9.32
N ASN A 135 -12.70 -0.96 -9.83
CA ASN A 135 -13.99 -1.62 -10.04
C ASN A 135 -14.75 -1.80 -8.73
N ARG A 136 -14.05 -2.10 -7.63
CA ARG A 136 -14.66 -2.21 -6.30
C ARG A 136 -15.21 -0.86 -5.83
N GLU A 137 -14.42 0.21 -5.93
CA GLU A 137 -14.85 1.56 -5.54
C GLU A 137 -16.11 1.97 -6.32
N GLU A 138 -16.14 1.71 -7.63
CA GLU A 138 -17.30 2.00 -8.47
C GLU A 138 -18.54 1.22 -8.01
N THR A 139 -18.40 -0.07 -7.70
CA THR A 139 -19.53 -0.88 -7.20
C THR A 139 -20.07 -0.37 -5.86
N VAL A 140 -19.19 0.03 -4.94
CA VAL A 140 -19.56 0.59 -3.64
C VAL A 140 -20.33 1.91 -3.83
N GLU A 141 -19.86 2.79 -4.71
CA GLU A 141 -20.52 4.06 -5.01
C GLU A 141 -21.89 3.85 -5.66
N GLN A 142 -22.00 2.93 -6.62
CA GLN A 142 -23.28 2.59 -7.26
C GLN A 142 -24.29 2.02 -6.26
N GLU A 143 -23.86 1.15 -5.34
CA GLU A 143 -24.73 0.61 -4.29
C GLU A 143 -25.17 1.68 -3.29
N ALA A 144 -24.27 2.57 -2.89
CA ALA A 144 -24.57 3.72 -2.04
C ALA A 144 -25.62 4.63 -2.70
N ARG A 145 -25.44 4.93 -3.99
CA ARG A 145 -26.39 5.71 -4.79
C ARG A 145 -27.77 5.05 -4.85
N LYS A 146 -27.84 3.75 -5.20
CA LYS A 146 -29.10 2.99 -5.21
C LYS A 146 -29.79 3.00 -3.84
N ARG A 147 -29.02 2.93 -2.75
CA ARG A 147 -29.57 3.00 -1.39
C ARG A 147 -30.12 4.38 -1.06
N MET A 148 -29.46 5.45 -1.50
CA MET A 148 -29.94 6.82 -1.35
C MET A 148 -31.21 7.07 -2.15
N GLU A 149 -31.26 6.63 -3.41
CA GLU A 149 -32.45 6.75 -4.27
C GLU A 149 -33.66 6.01 -3.67
N LYS A 150 -33.47 4.78 -3.16
CA LYS A 150 -34.54 4.05 -2.44
C LYS A 150 -35.04 4.80 -1.20
N LYS A 151 -34.13 5.37 -0.41
CA LYS A 151 -34.51 6.15 0.78
C LYS A 151 -35.30 7.42 0.40
N ALA A 152 -34.86 8.13 -0.64
CA ALA A 152 -35.55 9.31 -1.15
C ALA A 152 -36.94 8.97 -1.69
N ALA A 153 -37.08 7.87 -2.44
CA ALA A 153 -38.37 7.40 -2.96
C ALA A 153 -39.36 7.05 -1.83
N LEU A 154 -38.89 6.38 -0.77
CA LEU A 154 -39.74 6.08 0.40
C LEU A 154 -40.19 7.35 1.14
N LEU A 155 -39.31 8.36 1.24
CA LEU A 155 -39.65 9.65 1.84
C LEU A 155 -40.70 10.40 1.00
N ALA A 156 -40.53 10.45 -0.32
CA ALA A 156 -41.48 11.08 -1.24
C ALA A 156 -42.86 10.40 -1.16
N ALA A 157 -42.91 9.06 -1.19
CA ALA A 157 -44.16 8.31 -1.07
C ALA A 157 -44.87 8.52 0.27
N ALA A 158 -44.13 8.80 1.36
CA ALA A 158 -44.73 9.13 2.65
C ALA A 158 -45.37 10.53 2.67
N LEU A 159 -44.80 11.49 1.94
CA LEU A 159 -45.33 12.85 1.80
C LEU A 159 -46.53 12.94 0.84
N GLU A 160 -46.62 12.05 -0.16
CA GLU A 160 -47.75 11.99 -1.09
C GLU A 160 -49.02 11.36 -0.50
N LYS A 161 -48.95 10.74 0.70
CA LYS A 161 -50.16 10.23 1.36
C LYS A 161 -51.10 11.40 1.69
N PRO A 162 -52.38 11.36 1.25
CA PRO A 162 -53.32 12.44 1.53
C PRO A 162 -53.45 12.65 3.04
N LEU A 163 -53.32 13.91 3.48
CA LEU A 163 -53.66 14.28 4.84
C LEU A 163 -55.09 13.82 5.12
N PRO A 164 -55.36 13.13 6.25
CA PRO A 164 -56.71 12.72 6.59
C PRO A 164 -57.61 13.96 6.59
N PRO A 165 -58.84 13.86 6.05
CA PRO A 165 -59.74 15.00 5.98
C PRO A 165 -59.92 15.58 7.39
N ARG A 166 -59.68 16.89 7.52
CA ARG A 166 -59.93 17.63 8.76
C ARG A 166 -61.38 17.38 9.16
N LYS A 167 -61.60 16.62 10.23
CA LYS A 167 -62.92 16.42 10.85
C LYS A 167 -63.45 17.81 11.23
N GLY A 168 -64.36 18.37 10.42
CA GLY A 168 -64.96 19.67 10.73
C GLY A 168 -65.74 20.38 9.62
N GLN A 169 -65.53 20.08 8.33
CA GLN A 169 -66.33 20.74 7.28
C GLN A 169 -67.60 19.94 6.99
N ARG A 170 -68.72 20.40 7.54
CA ARG A 170 -70.08 20.00 7.15
C ARG A 170 -70.30 20.33 5.66
N PRO A 171 -70.93 19.46 4.87
CA PRO A 171 -71.37 19.85 3.53
C PRO A 171 -72.53 20.84 3.67
N GLU A 172 -72.39 22.03 3.07
CA GLU A 172 -73.50 22.97 2.93
C GLU A 172 -74.61 22.34 2.07
N GLY A 173 -75.82 22.37 2.61
CA GLY A 173 -77.01 21.81 2.00
C GLY A 173 -77.35 22.51 0.68
N LYS A 174 -77.62 21.71 -0.35
CA LYS A 174 -78.23 22.17 -1.60
C LYS A 174 -79.66 22.61 -1.33
N ASN A 175 -79.90 23.92 -1.28
CA ASN A 175 -81.25 24.47 -1.32
C ASN A 175 -81.74 24.47 -2.77
N ASN A 176 -82.48 23.43 -3.16
CA ASN A 176 -83.35 23.50 -4.34
C ASN A 176 -84.67 24.17 -3.91
N LEU A 177 -84.81 25.46 -4.22
CA LEU A 177 -86.11 26.14 -4.20
C LEU A 177 -86.86 25.79 -5.49
N HIS A 178 -87.93 25.04 -5.29
CA HIS A 178 -89.02 24.83 -6.23
C HIS A 178 -89.96 26.04 -6.17
N THR A 179 -90.19 26.71 -7.29
CA THR A 179 -91.40 27.53 -7.50
C THR A 179 -91.83 27.43 -8.97
N GLY A 180 -93.04 26.91 -9.20
CA GLY A 180 -93.84 27.15 -10.41
C GLY A 180 -94.08 28.66 -10.60
N VAL A 181 -94.58 29.14 -11.74
CA VAL A 181 -95.65 28.65 -12.63
C VAL A 181 -95.27 28.96 -14.08
#